data_AF-A0A6J8DWQ5-F1
#
_entry.id   AF-A0A6J8DWQ5-F1
#
_cell.length_a   1.000
_cell.length_b   1.000
_cell.length_c   1.000
_cell.angle_alpha   90.00
_cell.angle_beta   90.00
_cell.angle_gamma   90.00
#
_symmetry.space_group_name_H-M   'P 1'
#
loop_
_entity.id
_entity.type
_entity.pdbx_description
1 polymer ?
#
loop_
_entity_poly.entity_id
_entity_poly.type
_entity_poly.pdbx_seq_one_letter_code
_entity_poly.pdbx_strand_id
1 'polypeptide(L)'
;MANILYSRKSLKQAKKTHDNHEMEIRELEKELEEVDKKRQEFEERIEEESQSQGRDLNLEESQVQEYHRLKEEAGKRAARYMQEMDTISREQKSDQDRYDNEMRKKNEMGAKIKQKESEMEENRKRVEKLNEYIRTSNQTVAEQKKIEEELTAQVEQANSRISEINVDLESIMDQLGEAKVDKHESARAMKKKELLDNLKGLFSGVHGRLIDQCEPSHKRYQIAITKVLGKYMDAIVCDTEKTAKDCIQYMKEQRIDPETFLPLDYLDVRSVNEKLREIREPKNVKLVVDVIRYNPPSIKKALLFACGNALVCETVEDARHVAFGTHERHKTVALDGTLFQKSGVISGGASDLKAKARRWDEKQLGQLKIRKEKITDELKEHLKMSGKNQNLAHTDLKLKA
;
A
#
# COMPACT_ATOMS: atom_id res chain seq x y z
N MET A 1 -25.06 4.96 -56.33
CA MET A 1 -26.04 6.08 -56.48
C MET A 1 -26.48 6.32 -57.93
N ALA A 2 -25.61 6.21 -58.94
CA ALA A 2 -25.95 6.44 -60.35
C ALA A 2 -27.07 5.53 -60.90
N ASN A 3 -27.07 4.23 -60.59
CA ASN A 3 -28.12 3.30 -61.05
C ASN A 3 -29.51 3.60 -60.46
N ILE A 4 -29.59 4.08 -59.21
CA ILE A 4 -30.88 4.42 -58.56
C ILE A 4 -31.48 5.69 -59.17
N LEU A 5 -30.64 6.67 -59.53
CA LEU A 5 -31.06 7.89 -60.21
C LEU A 5 -31.57 7.60 -61.63
N TYR A 6 -30.88 6.72 -62.36
CA TYR A 6 -31.31 6.27 -63.68
C TYR A 6 -32.65 5.53 -63.61
N SER A 7 -32.80 4.56 -62.69
CA SER A 7 -34.07 3.85 -62.48
C SER A 7 -35.22 4.77 -62.08
N ARG A 8 -35.00 5.78 -61.22
CA ARG A 8 -36.03 6.77 -60.87
C ARG A 8 -36.47 7.63 -62.06
N LYS A 9 -35.52 8.01 -62.92
CA LYS A 9 -35.82 8.79 -64.14
C LYS A 9 -36.61 7.93 -65.15
N SER A 10 -36.22 6.66 -65.32
CA SER A 10 -36.95 5.69 -66.15
C SER A 10 -38.36 5.45 -65.63
N LEU A 11 -38.54 5.29 -64.31
CA LEU A 11 -39.85 5.10 -63.68
C LEU A 11 -40.77 6.30 -63.89
N LYS A 12 -40.24 7.52 -63.77
CA LYS A 12 -41.02 8.75 -63.97
C LYS A 12 -41.45 8.91 -65.43
N GLN A 13 -40.58 8.52 -66.37
CA GLN A 13 -40.91 8.54 -67.79
C GLN A 13 -42.00 7.49 -68.12
N ALA A 14 -41.87 6.28 -67.61
CA ALA A 14 -42.86 5.20 -67.79
C ALA A 14 -44.24 5.55 -67.21
N LYS A 15 -44.30 6.26 -66.06
CA LYS A 15 -45.57 6.78 -65.52
C LYS A 15 -46.23 7.78 -66.45
N LYS A 16 -45.45 8.73 -66.96
CA LYS A 16 -45.97 9.79 -67.84
C LYS A 16 -46.48 9.22 -69.15
N THR A 17 -45.82 8.20 -69.71
CA THR A 17 -46.29 7.52 -70.92
C THR A 17 -47.56 6.71 -70.64
N HIS A 18 -47.65 6.03 -69.49
CA HIS A 18 -48.86 5.32 -69.07
C HIS A 18 -50.07 6.26 -68.95
N ASP A 19 -49.93 7.38 -68.25
CA ASP A 19 -51.02 8.35 -68.07
C ASP A 19 -51.53 8.92 -69.41
N ASN A 20 -50.61 9.14 -70.36
CA ASN A 20 -50.95 9.61 -71.70
C ASN A 20 -51.73 8.56 -72.50
N HIS A 21 -51.28 7.30 -72.50
CA HIS A 21 -52.00 6.22 -73.20
C HIS A 21 -53.36 5.93 -72.58
N GLU A 22 -53.51 6.05 -71.25
CA GLU A 22 -54.80 5.90 -70.58
C GLU A 22 -55.80 7.01 -70.99
N MET A 23 -55.29 8.21 -71.29
CA MET A 23 -56.11 9.30 -71.84
C MET A 23 -56.52 9.03 -73.29
N GLU A 24 -55.60 8.57 -74.15
CA GLU A 24 -55.88 8.22 -75.55
C GLU A 24 -56.91 7.08 -75.67
N ILE A 25 -56.82 6.06 -74.81
CA ILE A 25 -57.80 4.96 -74.78
C ILE A 25 -59.20 5.49 -74.45
N ARG A 26 -59.33 6.37 -73.44
CA ARG A 26 -60.62 6.97 -73.07
C ARG A 26 -61.23 7.80 -74.19
N GLU A 27 -60.42 8.50 -74.97
CA GLU A 27 -60.90 9.27 -76.13
C GLU A 27 -61.40 8.34 -77.24
N LEU A 28 -60.66 7.28 -77.55
CA LEU A 28 -61.07 6.28 -78.57
C LEU A 28 -62.32 5.50 -78.16
N GLU A 29 -62.49 5.15 -76.88
CA GLU A 29 -63.71 4.50 -76.36
C GLU A 29 -64.94 5.38 -76.58
N LYS A 30 -64.81 6.69 -76.35
CA LYS A 30 -65.88 7.66 -76.56
C LYS A 30 -66.23 7.82 -78.04
N GLU A 31 -65.23 7.87 -78.92
CA GLU A 31 -65.46 7.91 -80.37
C GLU A 31 -66.17 6.65 -80.87
N LEU A 32 -65.82 5.47 -80.33
CA LEU A 32 -66.48 4.22 -80.66
C LEU A 32 -67.96 4.23 -80.27
N GLU A 33 -68.27 4.71 -79.06
CA GLU A 33 -69.65 4.81 -78.56
C GLU A 33 -70.51 5.77 -79.40
N GLU A 34 -69.95 6.90 -79.85
CA GLU A 34 -70.64 7.83 -80.75
C GLU A 34 -70.90 7.23 -82.14
N VAL A 35 -69.98 6.42 -82.66
CA VAL A 35 -70.14 5.74 -83.95
C VAL A 35 -71.19 4.62 -83.85
N ASP A 36 -71.19 3.83 -82.78
CA ASP A 36 -72.19 2.79 -82.57
C ASP A 36 -73.60 3.36 -82.39
N LYS A 37 -73.74 4.50 -81.69
CA LYS A 37 -75.02 5.20 -81.58
C LYS A 37 -75.54 5.66 -82.94
N LYS A 38 -74.69 6.26 -83.77
CA LYS A 38 -75.06 6.65 -85.15
C LYS A 38 -75.41 5.45 -86.01
N ARG A 39 -74.79 4.30 -85.78
CA ARG A 39 -75.12 3.04 -86.47
C ARG A 39 -76.51 2.55 -86.08
N GLN A 40 -76.85 2.53 -84.79
CA GLN A 40 -78.19 2.18 -84.30
C GLN A 40 -79.25 3.12 -84.84
N GLU A 41 -79.03 4.44 -84.78
CA GLU A 41 -79.97 5.44 -85.32
C GLU A 41 -80.20 5.23 -86.84
N PHE A 42 -79.17 4.81 -87.58
CA PHE A 42 -79.32 4.52 -89.01
C PHE A 42 -80.04 3.18 -89.27
N GLU A 43 -79.75 2.14 -88.48
CA GLU A 43 -80.44 0.84 -88.54
C GLU A 43 -81.93 1.00 -88.21
N GLU A 44 -82.29 1.71 -87.13
CA GLU A 44 -83.68 2.01 -86.75
C GLU A 44 -84.41 2.78 -87.85
N ARG A 45 -83.75 3.76 -88.47
CA ARG A 45 -84.34 4.56 -89.56
C ARG A 45 -84.60 3.73 -90.82
N ILE A 46 -83.72 2.77 -91.14
CA ILE A 46 -83.92 1.80 -92.23
C ILE A 46 -85.08 0.84 -91.90
N GLU A 47 -85.19 0.42 -90.64
CA GLU A 47 -86.25 -0.49 -90.17
C GLU A 47 -87.64 0.19 -90.20
N GLU A 48 -87.72 1.48 -89.85
CA GLU A 48 -88.92 2.32 -89.99
C GLU A 48 -89.31 2.56 -91.46
N GLU A 49 -88.35 2.85 -92.34
CA GLU A 49 -88.60 2.97 -93.79
C GLU A 49 -89.07 1.63 -94.40
N SER A 50 -88.53 0.49 -93.92
CA SER A 50 -88.93 -0.87 -94.35
C SER A 50 -90.35 -1.26 -93.92
N GLN A 51 -90.88 -0.71 -92.82
CA GLN A 51 -92.24 -1.03 -92.35
C GLN A 51 -93.33 -0.12 -92.96
N SER A 52 -92.97 1.07 -93.45
CA SER A 52 -93.95 2.05 -93.99
C SER A 52 -94.27 1.88 -95.48
N GLN A 53 -93.51 1.06 -96.23
CA GLN A 53 -93.82 0.70 -97.62
C GLN A 53 -93.70 -0.81 -97.85
N GLY A 54 -94.84 -1.48 -98.06
CA GLY A 54 -94.92 -2.87 -98.53
C GLY A 54 -94.47 -3.03 -99.99
N ARG A 55 -93.21 -2.73 -100.27
CA ARG A 55 -92.48 -3.07 -101.50
C ARG A 55 -91.11 -3.56 -101.06
N ASP A 56 -90.64 -4.65 -101.66
CA ASP A 56 -89.22 -4.98 -101.64
C ASP A 56 -88.42 -3.70 -101.84
N LEU A 57 -87.63 -3.32 -100.82
CA LEU A 57 -86.63 -2.27 -100.92
C LEU A 57 -85.54 -2.78 -101.88
N ASN A 58 -85.85 -2.76 -103.17
CA ASN A 58 -84.86 -2.85 -104.23
C ASN A 58 -84.12 -1.50 -104.21
N LEU A 59 -83.15 -1.40 -103.32
CA LEU A 59 -82.10 -0.39 -103.40
C LEU A 59 -81.60 -0.38 -104.87
N GLU A 60 -81.51 0.80 -105.49
CA GLU A 60 -80.85 0.89 -106.79
C GLU A 60 -79.45 0.29 -106.68
N GLU A 61 -79.00 -0.44 -107.70
CA GLU A 61 -77.75 -1.19 -107.67
C GLU A 61 -76.54 -0.30 -107.29
N SER A 62 -76.63 1.00 -107.58
CA SER A 62 -75.68 2.04 -107.18
C SER A 62 -75.63 2.31 -105.67
N GLN A 63 -76.76 2.28 -104.97
CA GLN A 63 -76.86 2.52 -103.52
C GLN A 63 -76.42 1.30 -102.71
N VAL A 64 -76.73 0.09 -103.18
CA VAL A 64 -76.21 -1.17 -102.60
C VAL A 64 -74.69 -1.21 -102.71
N GLN A 65 -74.15 -0.82 -103.88
CA GLN A 65 -72.71 -0.74 -104.11
C GLN A 65 -72.03 0.29 -103.19
N GLU A 66 -72.61 1.48 -103.02
CA GLU A 66 -72.04 2.51 -102.13
C GLU A 66 -72.14 2.11 -100.65
N TYR A 67 -73.24 1.47 -100.22
CA TYR A 67 -73.33 0.90 -98.87
C TYR A 67 -72.27 -0.19 -98.63
N HIS A 68 -72.10 -1.13 -99.56
CA HIS A 68 -71.06 -2.16 -99.45
C HIS A 68 -69.66 -1.54 -99.41
N ARG A 69 -69.41 -0.51 -100.21
CA ARG A 69 -68.14 0.23 -100.22
C ARG A 69 -67.89 0.93 -98.88
N LEU A 70 -68.85 1.66 -98.34
CA LEU A 70 -68.75 2.34 -97.05
C LEU A 70 -68.60 1.34 -95.89
N LYS A 71 -69.33 0.21 -95.94
CA LYS A 71 -69.21 -0.87 -94.95
C LYS A 71 -67.82 -1.52 -95.00
N GLU A 72 -67.27 -1.73 -96.19
CA GLU A 72 -65.92 -2.25 -96.36
C GLU A 72 -64.87 -1.25 -95.87
N GLU A 73 -65.05 0.05 -96.15
CA GLU A 73 -64.15 1.11 -95.67
C GLU A 73 -64.20 1.27 -94.14
N ALA A 74 -65.40 1.27 -93.55
CA ALA A 74 -65.60 1.26 -92.11
C ALA A 74 -64.99 0.01 -91.47
N GLY A 75 -65.18 -1.16 -92.07
CA GLY A 75 -64.57 -2.42 -91.63
C GLY A 75 -63.04 -2.38 -91.67
N LYS A 76 -62.45 -1.80 -92.72
CA LYS A 76 -60.99 -1.60 -92.83
C LYS A 76 -60.46 -0.65 -91.76
N ARG A 77 -61.16 0.47 -91.49
CA ARG A 77 -60.77 1.42 -90.44
C ARG A 77 -60.91 0.82 -89.04
N ALA A 78 -62.02 0.14 -88.77
CA ALA A 78 -62.24 -0.55 -87.49
C ALA A 78 -61.19 -1.65 -87.25
N ALA A 79 -60.85 -2.43 -88.28
CA ALA A 79 -59.78 -3.43 -88.19
C ALA A 79 -58.42 -2.80 -87.87
N ARG A 80 -58.10 -1.67 -88.52
CA ARG A 80 -56.87 -0.91 -88.24
C ARG A 80 -56.83 -0.40 -86.79
N TYR A 81 -57.90 0.25 -86.34
CA TYR A 81 -57.95 0.79 -84.98
C TYR A 81 -57.94 -0.32 -83.92
N MET A 82 -58.64 -1.44 -84.14
CA MET A 82 -58.54 -2.60 -83.25
C MET A 82 -57.10 -3.11 -83.15
N GLN A 83 -56.37 -3.19 -84.27
CA GLN A 83 -54.97 -3.62 -84.26
C GLN A 83 -54.04 -2.62 -83.53
N GLU A 84 -54.27 -1.32 -83.70
CA GLU A 84 -53.55 -0.27 -82.97
C GLU A 84 -53.86 -0.33 -81.46
N MET A 85 -55.13 -0.51 -81.07
CA MET A 85 -55.56 -0.68 -79.68
C MET A 85 -54.94 -1.92 -79.04
N ASP A 86 -54.91 -3.06 -79.74
CA ASP A 86 -54.31 -4.30 -79.25
C ASP A 86 -52.81 -4.14 -79.00
N THR A 87 -52.14 -3.37 -79.86
CA THR A 87 -50.71 -3.05 -79.72
C THR A 87 -50.46 -2.17 -78.51
N ILE A 88 -51.21 -1.07 -78.36
CA ILE A 88 -51.11 -0.15 -77.23
C ILE A 88 -51.44 -0.86 -75.91
N SER A 89 -52.47 -1.71 -75.89
CA SER A 89 -52.86 -2.47 -74.70
C SER A 89 -51.75 -3.44 -74.24
N ARG A 90 -51.07 -4.11 -75.19
CA ARG A 90 -49.90 -4.96 -74.87
C ARG A 90 -48.72 -4.16 -74.34
N GLU A 91 -48.44 -2.99 -74.93
CA GLU A 91 -47.38 -2.10 -74.46
C GLU A 91 -47.66 -1.56 -73.06
N GLN A 92 -48.89 -1.06 -72.82
CA GLN A 92 -49.34 -0.58 -71.51
C GLN A 92 -49.21 -1.69 -70.45
N LYS A 93 -49.62 -2.92 -70.77
CA LYS A 93 -49.48 -4.07 -69.87
C LYS A 93 -48.02 -4.38 -69.55
N SER A 94 -47.14 -4.32 -70.55
CA SER A 94 -45.70 -4.53 -70.35
C SER A 94 -45.08 -3.47 -69.45
N ASP A 95 -45.46 -2.20 -69.63
CA ASP A 95 -44.96 -1.10 -68.81
C ASP A 95 -45.54 -1.12 -67.39
N GLN A 96 -46.79 -1.57 -67.22
CA GLN A 96 -47.39 -1.80 -65.91
C GLN A 96 -46.63 -2.89 -65.13
N ASP A 97 -46.32 -4.03 -65.76
CA ASP A 97 -45.53 -5.09 -65.13
C ASP A 97 -44.13 -4.61 -64.73
N ARG A 98 -43.50 -3.77 -65.57
CA ARG A 98 -42.21 -3.13 -65.26
C ARG A 98 -42.32 -2.19 -64.07
N TYR A 99 -43.36 -1.37 -64.03
CA TYR A 99 -43.62 -0.45 -62.92
C TYR A 99 -43.79 -1.20 -61.60
N ASP A 100 -44.60 -2.26 -61.59
CA ASP A 100 -44.88 -3.05 -60.40
C ASP A 100 -43.63 -3.77 -59.90
N ASN A 101 -42.80 -4.29 -60.81
CA ASN A 101 -41.51 -4.88 -60.45
C ASN A 101 -40.55 -3.85 -59.80
N GLU A 102 -40.44 -2.64 -60.38
CA GLU A 102 -39.62 -1.58 -59.79
C GLU A 102 -40.15 -1.08 -58.44
N MET A 103 -41.48 -1.03 -58.27
CA MET A 103 -42.10 -0.70 -56.97
C MET A 103 -41.83 -1.77 -55.92
N ARG A 104 -41.88 -3.06 -56.27
CA ARG A 104 -41.47 -4.16 -55.36
C ARG A 104 -40.01 -4.00 -54.94
N LYS A 105 -39.09 -3.79 -55.88
CA LYS A 105 -37.66 -3.56 -55.58
C LYS A 105 -37.44 -2.33 -54.69
N LYS A 106 -38.16 -1.24 -54.93
CA LYS A 106 -38.10 -0.03 -54.10
C LYS A 106 -38.52 -0.32 -52.66
N ASN A 107 -39.62 -1.05 -52.47
CA ASN A 107 -40.13 -1.40 -51.15
C ASN A 107 -39.16 -2.36 -50.41
N GLU A 108 -38.62 -3.36 -51.10
CA GLU A 108 -37.60 -4.26 -50.56
C GLU A 108 -36.33 -3.50 -50.14
N MET A 109 -35.84 -2.57 -50.97
CA MET A 109 -34.71 -1.71 -50.62
C MET A 109 -35.03 -0.82 -49.41
N GLY A 110 -36.24 -0.26 -49.35
CA GLY A 110 -36.69 0.54 -48.21
C GLY A 110 -36.71 -0.25 -46.90
N ALA A 111 -37.17 -1.51 -46.95
CA ALA A 111 -37.14 -2.41 -45.79
C ALA A 111 -35.70 -2.75 -45.36
N LYS A 112 -34.81 -3.03 -46.32
CA LYS A 112 -33.38 -3.29 -46.05
C LYS A 112 -32.66 -2.08 -45.44
N ILE A 113 -32.98 -0.86 -45.90
CA ILE A 113 -32.42 0.37 -45.33
C ILE A 113 -32.84 0.51 -43.87
N LYS A 114 -34.14 0.39 -43.57
CA LYS A 114 -34.64 0.48 -42.18
C LYS A 114 -34.01 -0.57 -41.26
N GLN A 115 -33.87 -1.80 -41.75
CA GLN A 115 -33.19 -2.86 -41.01
C GLN A 115 -31.73 -2.47 -40.71
N LYS A 116 -30.98 -2.01 -41.72
CA LYS A 116 -29.58 -1.62 -41.55
C LYS A 116 -29.41 -0.40 -40.65
N GLU A 117 -30.32 0.56 -40.70
CA GLU A 117 -30.35 1.71 -39.78
C GLU A 117 -30.53 1.26 -38.33
N SER A 118 -31.45 0.32 -38.07
CA SER A 118 -31.66 -0.25 -36.74
C SER A 118 -30.41 -1.00 -36.23
N GLU A 119 -29.79 -1.82 -37.08
CA GLU A 119 -28.54 -2.53 -36.74
C GLU A 119 -27.39 -1.54 -36.45
N MET A 120 -27.32 -0.43 -37.19
CA MET A 120 -26.30 0.60 -36.99
C MET A 120 -26.46 1.29 -35.63
N GLU A 121 -27.70 1.64 -35.27
CA GLU A 121 -28.00 2.29 -33.99
C GLU A 121 -27.74 1.37 -32.79
N GLU A 122 -28.07 0.09 -32.90
CA GLU A 122 -27.76 -0.91 -31.86
C GLU A 122 -26.25 -1.07 -31.69
N ASN A 123 -25.50 -1.18 -32.80
CA ASN A 123 -24.05 -1.27 -32.76
C ASN A 123 -23.41 -0.01 -32.18
N ARG A 124 -23.94 1.18 -32.49
CA ARG A 124 -23.48 2.44 -31.92
C ARG A 124 -23.64 2.46 -30.39
N LYS A 125 -24.80 2.08 -29.88
CA LYS A 125 -25.04 1.96 -28.43
C LYS A 125 -24.10 0.95 -27.77
N ARG A 126 -23.79 -0.15 -28.46
CA ARG A 126 -22.85 -1.16 -27.98
C ARG A 126 -21.42 -0.61 -27.89
N VAL A 127 -20.99 0.16 -28.90
CA VAL A 127 -19.68 0.84 -28.90
C VAL A 127 -19.59 1.87 -27.76
N GLU A 128 -20.63 2.68 -27.55
CA GLU A 128 -20.66 3.64 -26.44
C GLU A 128 -20.51 2.94 -25.07
N LYS A 129 -21.27 1.86 -24.83
CA LYS A 129 -21.15 1.05 -23.60
C LYS A 129 -19.76 0.43 -23.43
N LEU A 130 -19.18 -0.10 -24.49
CA LEU A 130 -17.84 -0.69 -24.44
C LEU A 130 -16.77 0.38 -24.14
N ASN A 131 -16.88 1.56 -24.72
CA ASN A 131 -15.96 2.67 -24.44
C ASN A 131 -16.06 3.12 -22.98
N GLU A 132 -17.26 3.18 -22.41
CA GLU A 132 -17.45 3.49 -21.00
C GLU A 132 -16.84 2.42 -20.10
N TYR A 133 -17.03 1.13 -20.42
CA TYR A 133 -16.40 0.03 -19.70
C TYR A 133 -14.87 0.05 -19.79
N ILE A 134 -14.30 0.35 -20.96
CA ILE A 134 -12.85 0.50 -21.14
C ILE A 134 -12.34 1.66 -20.28
N ARG A 135 -13.07 2.79 -20.24
CA ARG A 135 -12.68 3.96 -19.45
C ARG A 135 -12.67 3.65 -17.95
N THR A 136 -13.73 3.02 -17.43
CA THR A 136 -13.81 2.65 -16.01
C THR A 136 -12.75 1.60 -15.67
N SER A 137 -12.57 0.58 -16.52
CA SER A 137 -11.53 -0.44 -16.35
C SER A 137 -10.12 0.19 -16.30
N ASN A 138 -9.80 1.12 -17.21
CA ASN A 138 -8.52 1.82 -17.20
C ASN A 138 -8.31 2.66 -15.93
N GLN A 139 -9.36 3.32 -15.43
CA GLN A 139 -9.29 4.05 -14.16
C GLN A 139 -9.02 3.09 -12.99
N THR A 140 -9.71 1.96 -12.92
CA THR A 140 -9.48 0.94 -11.89
C THR A 140 -8.06 0.37 -11.96
N VAL A 141 -7.54 0.10 -13.17
CA VAL A 141 -6.16 -0.37 -13.35
C VAL A 141 -5.15 0.68 -12.89
N ALA A 142 -5.37 1.96 -13.21
CA ALA A 142 -4.48 3.04 -12.79
C ALA A 142 -4.46 3.19 -11.25
N GLU A 143 -5.63 3.18 -10.61
CA GLU A 143 -5.75 3.25 -9.15
C GLU A 143 -5.03 2.06 -8.50
N GLN A 144 -5.24 0.86 -9.06
CA GLN A 144 -4.65 -0.36 -8.52
C GLN A 144 -3.12 -0.39 -8.65
N LYS A 145 -2.57 0.12 -9.75
CA LYS A 145 -1.11 0.27 -9.91
C LYS A 145 -0.52 1.21 -8.87
N LYS A 146 -1.21 2.32 -8.58
CA LYS A 146 -0.78 3.27 -7.55
C LYS A 146 -0.76 2.61 -6.17
N ILE A 147 -1.80 1.84 -5.83
CA ILE A 147 -1.86 1.08 -4.57
C ILE A 147 -0.73 0.04 -4.50
N GLU A 148 -0.43 -0.65 -5.60
CA GLU A 148 0.67 -1.62 -5.68
C GLU A 148 2.04 -0.96 -5.45
N GLU A 149 2.29 0.19 -6.07
CA GLU A 149 3.52 0.98 -5.88
C GLU A 149 3.68 1.44 -4.42
N GLU A 150 2.60 1.95 -3.81
CA GLU A 150 2.60 2.38 -2.40
C GLU A 150 2.84 1.20 -1.44
N LEU A 151 2.20 0.04 -1.66
CA LEU A 151 2.43 -1.16 -0.84
C LEU A 151 3.87 -1.68 -1.00
N THR A 152 4.41 -1.66 -2.22
CA THR A 152 5.76 -2.14 -2.49
C THR A 152 6.80 -1.29 -1.75
N ALA A 153 6.66 0.03 -1.82
CA ALA A 153 7.52 0.96 -1.09
C ALA A 153 7.45 0.75 0.43
N GLN A 154 6.25 0.50 0.98
CA GLN A 154 6.08 0.21 2.41
C GLN A 154 6.75 -1.12 2.82
N VAL A 155 6.67 -2.16 1.98
CA VAL A 155 7.32 -3.45 2.24
C VAL A 155 8.84 -3.31 2.20
N GLU A 156 9.39 -2.60 1.22
CA GLU A 156 10.83 -2.33 1.14
C GLU A 156 11.34 -1.57 2.37
N GLN A 157 10.63 -0.51 2.79
CA GLN A 157 10.98 0.26 3.98
C GLN A 157 10.94 -0.60 5.25
N ALA A 158 9.90 -1.44 5.40
CA ALA A 158 9.79 -2.35 6.54
C ALA A 158 10.93 -3.38 6.56
N ASN A 159 11.30 -3.95 5.42
CA ASN A 159 12.41 -4.90 5.31
C ASN A 159 13.77 -4.25 5.64
N SER A 160 14.02 -3.03 5.15
CA SER A 160 15.22 -2.27 5.51
C SER A 160 15.32 -2.06 7.01
N ARG A 161 14.20 -1.66 7.64
CA ARG A 161 14.15 -1.44 9.10
C ARG A 161 14.38 -2.72 9.89
N ILE A 162 13.83 -3.85 9.45
CA ILE A 162 14.08 -5.16 10.06
C ILE A 162 15.57 -5.53 9.96
N SER A 163 16.20 -5.27 8.80
CA SER A 163 17.64 -5.52 8.61
C SER A 163 18.49 -4.70 9.58
N GLU A 164 18.21 -3.40 9.73
CA GLU A 164 18.89 -2.53 10.70
C GLU A 164 18.75 -3.05 12.14
N ILE A 165 17.52 -3.41 12.53
CA ILE A 165 17.23 -3.92 13.87
C ILE A 165 18.00 -5.22 14.15
N ASN A 166 18.13 -6.11 13.16
CA ASN A 166 18.90 -7.33 13.31
C ASN A 166 20.39 -7.08 13.53
N VAL A 167 20.99 -6.12 12.80
CA VAL A 167 22.39 -5.70 12.99
C VAL A 167 22.61 -5.16 14.39
N ASP A 168 21.70 -4.30 14.87
CA ASP A 168 21.75 -3.77 16.24
C ASP A 168 21.63 -4.87 17.30
N LEU A 169 20.74 -5.84 17.07
CA LEU A 169 20.51 -6.96 17.99
C LEU A 169 21.73 -7.89 18.05
N GLU A 170 22.36 -8.18 16.91
CA GLU A 170 23.60 -8.97 16.83
C GLU A 170 24.73 -8.28 17.60
N SER A 171 24.93 -6.97 17.40
CA SER A 171 25.93 -6.20 18.15
C SER A 171 25.69 -6.23 19.67
N ILE A 172 24.44 -6.13 20.12
CA ILE A 172 24.11 -6.23 21.55
C ILE A 172 24.28 -7.66 22.08
N MET A 173 23.98 -8.68 21.26
CA MET A 173 24.20 -10.07 21.62
C MET A 173 25.68 -10.39 21.81
N ASP A 174 26.56 -9.86 20.96
CA ASP A 174 28.01 -10.01 21.10
C ASP A 174 28.51 -9.37 22.41
N GLN A 175 28.07 -8.14 22.70
CA GLN A 175 28.40 -7.45 23.96
C GLN A 175 27.89 -8.21 25.19
N LEU A 176 26.73 -8.87 25.09
CA LEU A 176 26.19 -9.71 26.17
C LEU A 176 26.88 -11.07 26.27
N GLY A 177 27.37 -11.62 25.16
CA GLY A 177 28.07 -12.90 25.08
C GLY A 177 29.39 -12.88 25.83
N GLU A 178 30.17 -11.80 25.67
CA GLU A 178 31.43 -11.59 26.41
C GLU A 178 31.24 -11.54 27.94
N ALA A 179 30.06 -11.13 28.40
CA ALA A 179 29.74 -10.97 29.80
C ALA A 179 29.09 -12.21 30.46
N LYS A 180 28.83 -13.29 29.70
CA LYS A 180 28.03 -14.45 30.17
C LYS A 180 28.83 -15.53 30.89
N VAL A 181 30.07 -15.25 31.29
CA VAL A 181 30.92 -16.17 32.07
C VAL A 181 30.88 -15.76 33.55
N ASP A 182 29.89 -16.28 34.27
CA ASP A 182 29.97 -16.80 35.66
C ASP A 182 28.59 -16.84 36.35
N LYS A 183 27.91 -17.99 36.26
CA LYS A 183 26.56 -18.21 36.84
C LYS A 183 26.55 -18.32 38.37
N HIS A 184 27.68 -18.56 39.03
CA HIS A 184 27.71 -18.89 40.46
C HIS A 184 27.72 -17.67 41.41
N GLU A 185 28.12 -16.48 40.95
CA GLU A 185 28.08 -15.24 41.75
C GLU A 185 26.67 -14.60 41.75
N SER A 186 25.85 -14.94 40.74
CA SER A 186 24.53 -14.34 40.49
C SER A 186 23.49 -14.58 41.59
N ALA A 187 23.49 -15.72 42.27
CA ALA A 187 22.43 -16.05 43.25
C ALA A 187 22.58 -15.26 44.56
N ARG A 188 23.82 -15.06 45.04
CA ARG A 188 24.10 -14.22 46.21
C ARG A 188 23.90 -12.74 45.89
N ALA A 189 24.30 -12.32 44.68
CA ALA A 189 24.07 -10.96 44.20
C ALA A 189 22.58 -10.62 44.08
N MET A 190 21.74 -11.55 43.59
CA MET A 190 20.27 -11.39 43.54
C MET A 190 19.66 -11.25 44.93
N LYS A 191 19.96 -12.15 45.87
CA LYS A 191 19.45 -12.05 47.25
C LYS A 191 19.81 -10.73 47.93
N LYS A 192 21.04 -10.24 47.73
CA LYS A 192 21.46 -8.93 48.25
C LYS A 192 20.72 -7.77 47.60
N LYS A 193 20.37 -7.88 46.32
CA LYS A 193 19.58 -6.87 45.62
C LYS A 193 18.13 -6.84 46.13
N GLU A 194 17.50 -8.00 46.27
CA GLU A 194 16.14 -8.12 46.85
C GLU A 194 16.08 -7.56 48.27
N LEU A 195 17.09 -7.86 49.10
CA LEU A 195 17.23 -7.25 50.42
C LEU A 195 17.28 -5.73 50.35
N LEU A 196 18.09 -5.18 49.45
CA LEU A 196 18.24 -3.73 49.32
C LEU A 196 16.93 -3.06 48.87
N ASP A 197 16.22 -3.66 47.94
CA ASP A 197 14.94 -3.15 47.44
C ASP A 197 13.88 -3.18 48.56
N ASN A 198 13.84 -4.24 49.37
CA ASN A 198 12.98 -4.32 50.56
C ASN A 198 13.32 -3.26 51.61
N LEU A 199 14.61 -3.06 51.92
CA LEU A 199 15.06 -2.04 52.87
C LEU A 199 14.73 -0.63 52.40
N LYS A 200 14.87 -0.34 51.09
CA LYS A 200 14.48 0.94 50.50
C LYS A 200 12.97 1.19 50.56
N GLY A 201 12.16 0.15 50.42
CA GLY A 201 10.70 0.24 50.56
C GLY A 201 10.24 0.51 52.00
N LEU A 202 10.94 -0.06 52.98
CA LEU A 202 10.61 0.08 54.41
C LEU A 202 11.20 1.34 55.05
N PHE A 203 12.39 1.75 54.60
CA PHE A 203 13.15 2.87 55.19
C PHE A 203 13.60 3.84 54.09
N SER A 204 12.95 5.00 54.04
CA SER A 204 13.24 6.03 53.03
C SER A 204 14.65 6.61 53.09
N GLY A 205 15.34 6.49 54.24
CA GLY A 205 16.70 6.98 54.44
C GLY A 205 17.81 6.07 53.91
N VAL A 206 17.49 5.03 53.13
CA VAL A 206 18.47 4.10 52.53
C VAL A 206 18.74 4.50 51.08
N HIS A 207 19.97 4.94 50.78
CA HIS A 207 20.34 5.34 49.41
C HIS A 207 20.68 4.15 48.51
N GLY A 208 21.37 3.13 49.04
CA GLY A 208 21.84 1.98 48.25
C GLY A 208 23.22 1.51 48.67
N ARG A 209 23.78 0.53 47.93
CA ARG A 209 25.19 0.13 48.14
C ARG A 209 26.13 1.11 47.49
N LEU A 210 27.36 1.18 48.01
CA LEU A 210 28.38 2.09 47.48
C LEU A 210 28.69 1.82 45.99
N ILE A 211 28.75 0.55 45.56
CA ILE A 211 28.97 0.16 44.16
C ILE A 211 27.89 0.68 43.20
N ASP A 212 26.66 0.85 43.68
CA ASP A 212 25.55 1.31 42.82
C ASP A 212 25.58 2.84 42.60
N GLN A 213 26.26 3.56 43.51
CA GLN A 213 26.28 5.03 43.60
C GLN A 213 27.57 5.67 43.08
N CYS A 214 28.58 4.87 42.74
CA CYS A 214 29.85 5.35 42.16
C CYS A 214 30.31 4.49 40.98
N GLU A 215 31.29 5.00 40.24
CA GLU A 215 31.91 4.27 39.13
C GLU A 215 33.37 4.74 38.94
N PRO A 216 34.28 3.86 38.52
CA PRO A 216 35.61 4.26 38.07
C PRO A 216 35.54 5.24 36.90
N SER A 217 36.33 6.32 36.97
CA SER A 217 36.45 7.30 35.88
C SER A 217 36.98 6.69 34.57
N HIS A 218 37.76 5.62 34.65
CA HIS A 218 38.32 4.90 33.52
C HIS A 218 38.50 3.41 33.85
N LYS A 219 38.32 2.53 32.86
CA LYS A 219 38.38 1.06 33.00
C LYS A 219 39.68 0.58 33.67
N ARG A 220 40.80 1.23 33.34
CA ARG A 220 42.13 0.95 33.91
C ARG A 220 42.19 0.98 35.45
N TYR A 221 41.34 1.77 36.10
CA TYR A 221 41.35 1.91 37.56
C TYR A 221 40.42 0.92 38.27
N GLN A 222 39.62 0.13 37.54
CA GLN A 222 38.61 -0.77 38.13
C GLN A 222 39.22 -1.71 39.17
N ILE A 223 40.35 -2.34 38.86
CA ILE A 223 41.03 -3.29 39.77
C ILE A 223 41.54 -2.57 41.02
N ALA A 224 42.26 -1.46 40.85
CA ALA A 224 42.79 -0.65 41.96
C ALA A 224 41.70 -0.14 42.90
N ILE A 225 40.61 0.41 42.33
CA ILE A 225 39.45 0.91 43.10
C ILE A 225 38.76 -0.25 43.84
N THR A 226 38.56 -1.39 43.16
CA THR A 226 37.97 -2.60 43.76
C THR A 226 38.78 -3.07 44.97
N LYS A 227 40.12 -3.03 44.88
CA LYS A 227 41.00 -3.38 46.01
C LYS A 227 40.89 -2.39 47.17
N VAL A 228 40.82 -1.10 46.88
CA VAL A 228 40.79 -0.04 47.90
C VAL A 228 39.46 -0.01 48.63
N LEU A 229 38.34 -0.09 47.90
CA LEU A 229 37.00 -0.13 48.49
C LEU A 229 36.77 -1.46 49.22
N GLY A 230 37.25 -2.58 48.67
CA GLY A 230 37.19 -3.89 49.31
C GLY A 230 35.78 -4.23 49.81
N LYS A 231 35.64 -4.49 51.12
CA LYS A 231 34.33 -4.78 51.75
C LYS A 231 33.33 -3.64 51.67
N TYR A 232 33.79 -2.39 51.53
CA TYR A 232 32.92 -1.21 51.47
C TYR A 232 32.19 -1.08 50.12
N MET A 233 32.58 -1.84 49.09
CA MET A 233 31.82 -1.89 47.83
C MET A 233 30.36 -2.31 48.04
N ASP A 234 30.13 -3.28 48.92
CA ASP A 234 28.81 -3.81 49.24
C ASP A 234 28.15 -3.10 50.44
N ALA A 235 28.83 -2.13 51.05
CA ALA A 235 28.27 -1.42 52.21
C ALA A 235 27.10 -0.52 51.80
N ILE A 236 26.04 -0.55 52.60
CA ILE A 236 24.79 0.19 52.39
C ILE A 236 24.94 1.59 52.98
N VAL A 237 24.81 2.61 52.14
CA VAL A 237 24.84 4.02 52.52
C VAL A 237 23.44 4.48 52.92
N CYS A 238 23.31 5.11 54.09
CA CYS A 238 22.04 5.65 54.61
C CYS A 238 22.23 7.04 55.23
N ASP A 239 21.14 7.76 55.42
CA ASP A 239 21.16 9.14 55.93
C ASP A 239 21.67 9.22 57.37
N THR A 240 21.10 8.40 58.27
CA THR A 240 21.31 8.52 59.73
C THR A 240 21.70 7.24 60.44
N GLU A 241 22.39 7.37 61.58
CA GLU A 241 22.71 6.26 62.49
C GLU A 241 21.43 5.53 62.94
N LYS A 242 20.35 6.27 63.16
CA LYS A 242 19.04 5.70 63.52
C LYS A 242 18.52 4.78 62.41
N THR A 243 18.52 5.24 61.16
CA THR A 243 18.10 4.42 60.01
C THR A 243 18.94 3.14 59.90
N ALA A 244 20.25 3.23 60.13
CA ALA A 244 21.12 2.05 60.15
C ALA A 244 20.72 1.05 61.24
N LYS A 245 20.45 1.51 62.47
CA LYS A 245 20.02 0.66 63.59
C LYS A 245 18.68 -0.02 63.29
N ASP A 246 17.72 0.73 62.75
CA ASP A 246 16.39 0.21 62.40
C ASP A 246 16.48 -0.86 61.30
N CYS A 247 17.30 -0.63 60.25
CA CYS A 247 17.58 -1.63 59.21
C CYS A 247 18.25 -2.89 59.78
N ILE A 248 19.23 -2.74 60.67
CA ILE A 248 19.91 -3.88 61.32
C ILE A 248 18.94 -4.67 62.19
N GLN A 249 18.08 -3.99 62.93
CA GLN A 249 17.07 -4.64 63.78
C GLN A 249 16.09 -5.46 62.93
N TYR A 250 15.58 -4.89 61.84
CA TYR A 250 14.75 -5.61 60.88
C TYR A 250 15.47 -6.84 60.30
N MET A 251 16.73 -6.70 59.89
CA MET A 251 17.51 -7.82 59.36
C MET A 251 17.70 -8.94 60.37
N LYS A 252 17.90 -8.62 61.66
CA LYS A 252 17.99 -9.62 62.74
C LYS A 252 16.67 -10.37 62.92
N GLU A 253 15.54 -9.66 62.92
CA GLU A 253 14.21 -10.25 63.05
C GLU A 253 13.91 -11.21 61.89
N GLN A 254 14.32 -10.84 60.68
CA GLN A 254 14.16 -11.65 59.47
C GLN A 254 15.26 -12.70 59.28
N ARG A 255 16.22 -12.83 60.22
CA ARG A 255 17.37 -13.76 60.16
C ARG A 255 18.17 -13.64 58.86
N ILE A 256 18.35 -12.41 58.39
CA ILE A 256 19.10 -12.09 57.17
C ILE A 256 20.60 -11.97 57.52
N ASP A 257 21.47 -12.34 56.58
CA ASP A 257 22.92 -12.27 56.75
C ASP A 257 23.39 -10.84 57.11
N PRO A 258 24.40 -10.68 57.98
CA PRO A 258 24.90 -9.36 58.37
C PRO A 258 25.44 -8.55 57.19
N GLU A 259 25.03 -7.28 57.09
CA GLU A 259 25.56 -6.30 56.13
C GLU A 259 26.21 -5.11 56.83
N THR A 260 27.07 -4.38 56.11
CA THR A 260 27.73 -3.17 56.64
C THR A 260 26.96 -1.91 56.25
N PHE A 261 26.66 -1.05 57.21
CA PHE A 261 26.00 0.24 56.98
C PHE A 261 26.96 1.42 57.16
N LEU A 262 26.81 2.45 56.33
CA LEU A 262 27.57 3.70 56.37
C LEU A 262 26.59 4.88 56.58
N PRO A 263 26.26 5.22 57.84
CA PRO A 263 25.37 6.35 58.15
C PRO A 263 26.08 7.69 57.91
N LEU A 264 25.56 8.51 57.00
CA LEU A 264 26.22 9.74 56.56
C LEU A 264 26.33 10.81 57.66
N ASP A 265 25.38 10.90 58.58
CA ASP A 265 25.44 11.82 59.73
C ASP A 265 26.60 11.51 60.69
N TYR A 266 26.78 10.22 61.03
CA TYR A 266 27.65 9.76 62.11
C TYR A 266 29.04 9.32 61.63
N LEU A 267 29.24 9.12 60.32
CA LEU A 267 30.52 8.68 59.79
C LEU A 267 31.64 9.66 60.14
N ASP A 268 32.68 9.20 60.84
CA ASP A 268 33.88 9.98 61.08
C ASP A 268 34.81 9.90 59.87
N VAL A 269 35.08 11.04 59.25
CA VAL A 269 35.83 11.13 58.00
C VAL A 269 36.94 12.15 58.16
N ARG A 270 38.18 11.66 58.03
CA ARG A 270 39.35 12.53 57.97
C ARG A 270 39.36 13.27 56.64
N SER A 271 39.73 14.56 56.69
CA SER A 271 39.92 15.36 55.48
C SER A 271 41.02 14.76 54.60
N VAL A 272 40.84 14.92 53.29
CA VAL A 272 41.85 14.55 52.31
C VAL A 272 43.07 15.45 52.52
N ASN A 273 44.26 14.84 52.55
CA ASN A 273 45.49 15.64 52.56
C ASN A 273 45.77 16.15 51.14
N GLU A 274 45.44 17.41 50.89
CA GLU A 274 45.60 18.07 49.60
C GLU A 274 47.04 18.01 49.04
N LYS A 275 48.05 17.98 49.93
CA LYS A 275 49.46 17.83 49.52
C LYS A 275 49.74 16.54 48.76
N LEU A 276 48.91 15.51 48.94
CA LEU A 276 49.04 14.24 48.22
C LEU A 276 48.73 14.37 46.72
N ARG A 277 48.02 15.43 46.30
CA ARG A 277 47.79 15.75 44.88
C ARG A 277 49.02 16.36 44.21
N GLU A 278 49.98 16.84 44.98
CA GLU A 278 51.20 17.49 44.50
C GLU A 278 52.35 16.50 44.23
N ILE A 279 52.17 15.21 44.53
CA ILE A 279 53.16 14.16 44.26
C ILE A 279 53.33 14.03 42.74
N ARG A 280 54.49 14.43 42.22
CA ARG A 280 54.82 14.39 40.79
C ARG A 280 55.70 13.20 40.39
N GLU A 281 56.45 12.66 41.35
CA GLU A 281 57.36 11.53 41.15
C GLU A 281 57.02 10.42 42.15
N PRO A 282 56.74 9.18 41.69
CA PRO A 282 56.65 8.73 40.29
C PRO A 282 55.50 9.40 39.51
N LYS A 283 55.56 9.32 38.18
CA LYS A 283 54.51 9.91 37.32
C LYS A 283 53.15 9.26 37.54
N ASN A 284 52.08 10.04 37.34
CA ASN A 284 50.68 9.60 37.38
C ASN A 284 50.16 9.09 38.74
N VAL A 285 50.77 9.49 39.85
CA VAL A 285 50.21 9.26 41.19
C VAL A 285 48.96 10.11 41.38
N LYS A 286 47.85 9.48 41.77
CA LYS A 286 46.57 10.17 42.02
C LYS A 286 45.92 9.66 43.29
N LEU A 287 45.09 10.48 43.93
CA LEU A 287 44.21 9.99 44.98
C LEU A 287 43.12 9.10 44.38
N VAL A 288 42.80 8.00 45.06
CA VAL A 288 41.79 7.04 44.61
C VAL A 288 40.41 7.69 44.53
N VAL A 289 40.10 8.62 45.45
CA VAL A 289 38.82 9.35 45.41
C VAL A 289 38.67 10.22 44.16
N ASP A 290 39.76 10.72 43.60
CA ASP A 290 39.73 11.60 42.41
C ASP A 290 39.54 10.81 41.10
N VAL A 291 39.77 9.50 41.12
CA VAL A 291 39.54 8.61 39.98
C VAL A 291 38.19 7.89 40.05
N ILE A 292 37.33 8.24 41.01
CA ILE A 292 35.96 7.72 41.16
C ILE A 292 34.95 8.83 40.85
N ARG A 293 34.03 8.56 39.93
CA ARG A 293 32.85 9.40 39.70
C ARG A 293 31.72 8.93 40.59
N TYR A 294 30.91 9.85 41.10
CA TYR A 294 29.83 9.51 42.01
C TYR A 294 28.64 10.47 41.94
N ASN A 295 27.45 9.93 42.23
CA ASN A 295 26.19 10.67 42.23
C ASN A 295 25.22 9.93 43.16
N PRO A 296 24.56 10.56 44.14
CA PRO A 296 24.52 12.00 44.49
C PRO A 296 25.73 12.55 45.26
N PRO A 297 25.95 13.88 45.31
CA PRO A 297 27.08 14.48 46.03
C PRO A 297 27.17 14.13 47.53
N SER A 298 26.04 13.79 48.16
CA SER A 298 25.97 13.38 49.57
C SER A 298 26.83 12.15 49.87
N ILE A 299 27.06 11.27 48.89
CA ILE A 299 27.86 10.05 49.11
C ILE A 299 29.36 10.32 49.23
N LYS A 300 29.82 11.56 48.97
CA LYS A 300 31.23 11.94 49.07
C LYS A 300 31.84 11.52 50.41
N LYS A 301 31.08 11.69 51.50
CA LYS A 301 31.53 11.33 52.86
C LYS A 301 31.79 9.82 52.99
N ALA A 302 30.92 8.97 52.44
CA ALA A 302 31.12 7.52 52.41
C ALA A 302 32.34 7.10 51.55
N LEU A 303 32.55 7.75 50.41
CA LEU A 303 33.72 7.49 49.56
C LEU A 303 35.03 7.91 50.23
N LEU A 304 35.05 9.06 50.89
CA LEU A 304 36.21 9.53 51.64
C LEU A 304 36.54 8.60 52.81
N PHE A 305 35.54 8.04 53.49
CA PHE A 305 35.76 7.02 54.51
C PHE A 305 36.36 5.74 53.92
N ALA A 306 35.79 5.22 52.83
CA ALA A 306 36.23 3.96 52.23
C ALA A 306 37.62 4.06 51.58
N CYS A 307 37.89 5.17 50.88
CA CYS A 307 39.16 5.40 50.19
C CYS A 307 40.22 5.94 51.15
N GLY A 308 39.86 6.92 51.98
CA GLY A 308 40.80 7.72 52.76
C GLY A 308 41.81 8.44 51.87
N ASN A 309 43.01 8.64 52.41
CA ASN A 309 44.18 9.15 51.68
C ASN A 309 44.89 8.04 50.89
N ALA A 310 44.13 7.18 50.21
CA ALA A 310 44.70 6.14 49.36
C ALA A 310 45.16 6.71 48.01
N LEU A 311 46.34 6.30 47.57
CA LEU A 311 46.94 6.68 46.30
C LEU A 311 46.89 5.50 45.31
N VAL A 312 46.74 5.81 44.03
CA VAL A 312 46.87 4.85 42.93
C VAL A 312 48.11 5.17 42.10
N CYS A 313 48.86 4.14 41.72
CA CYS A 313 50.07 4.23 40.90
C CYS A 313 49.98 3.25 39.72
N GLU A 314 50.80 3.50 38.70
CA GLU A 314 50.86 2.69 37.47
C GLU A 314 51.42 1.30 37.73
N THR A 315 52.61 1.24 38.36
CA THR A 315 53.34 -0.01 38.60
C THR A 315 53.42 -0.36 40.09
N VAL A 316 53.78 -1.61 40.38
CA VAL A 316 53.96 -2.10 41.75
C VAL A 316 55.18 -1.45 42.40
N GLU A 317 56.24 -1.23 41.61
CA GLU A 317 57.47 -0.55 42.01
C GLU A 317 57.18 0.90 42.40
N ASP A 318 56.42 1.63 41.58
CA ASP A 318 55.98 2.99 41.87
C ASP A 318 55.13 3.03 43.15
N ALA A 319 54.16 2.12 43.26
CA ALA A 319 53.29 2.03 44.42
C ALA A 319 54.08 1.76 45.71
N ARG A 320 55.11 0.90 45.64
CA ARG A 320 56.02 0.62 46.76
C ARG A 320 56.85 1.84 47.12
N HIS A 321 57.39 2.54 46.13
CA HIS A 321 58.18 3.75 46.35
C HIS A 321 57.35 4.85 47.03
N VAL A 322 56.12 5.08 46.57
CA VAL A 322 55.21 6.06 47.17
C VAL A 322 54.73 5.61 48.56
N ALA A 323 54.53 4.31 48.79
CA ALA A 323 54.05 3.82 50.08
C ALA A 323 55.09 3.91 51.20
N PHE A 324 56.37 3.62 50.90
CA PHE A 324 57.42 3.43 51.90
C PHE A 324 58.74 4.18 51.65
N GLY A 325 58.93 4.75 50.46
CA GLY A 325 60.16 5.46 50.07
C GLY A 325 60.22 6.91 50.53
N THR A 326 59.09 7.50 50.90
CA THR A 326 58.98 8.84 51.47
C THR A 326 59.06 8.83 53.00
N HIS A 327 59.36 9.98 53.61
CA HIS A 327 59.41 10.11 55.07
C HIS A 327 58.07 9.76 55.76
N GLU A 328 56.95 10.03 55.10
CA GLU A 328 55.62 9.62 55.55
C GLU A 328 55.17 8.36 54.78
N ARG A 329 54.55 7.40 55.50
CA ARG A 329 53.94 6.23 54.87
C ARG A 329 52.54 6.54 54.34
N HIS A 330 52.30 6.14 53.09
CA HIS A 330 51.01 6.31 52.42
C HIS A 330 50.36 4.96 52.10
N LYS A 331 49.02 4.92 52.10
CA LYS A 331 48.28 3.75 51.62
C LYS A 331 48.26 3.83 50.10
N THR A 332 48.87 2.89 49.40
CA THR A 332 49.07 2.99 47.95
C THR A 332 48.70 1.69 47.26
N VAL A 333 48.02 1.77 46.12
CA VAL A 333 47.62 0.62 45.30
C VAL A 333 48.18 0.77 43.90
N ALA A 334 48.68 -0.31 43.31
CA ALA A 334 49.05 -0.36 41.89
C ALA A 334 47.85 -0.76 41.02
N LEU A 335 47.91 -0.51 39.70
CA LEU A 335 46.82 -0.87 38.77
C LEU A 335 46.49 -2.36 38.73
N ASP A 336 47.46 -3.22 39.05
CA ASP A 336 47.30 -4.68 39.15
C ASP A 336 46.51 -5.13 40.41
N GLY A 337 46.23 -4.20 41.34
CA GLY A 337 45.54 -4.47 42.60
C GLY A 337 46.45 -4.86 43.76
N THR A 338 47.77 -4.70 43.62
CA THR A 338 48.71 -4.84 44.75
C THR A 338 48.59 -3.62 45.67
N LEU A 339 48.19 -3.85 46.93
CA LEU A 339 47.94 -2.81 47.93
C LEU A 339 49.00 -2.83 49.03
N PHE A 340 49.59 -1.66 49.26
CA PHE A 340 50.51 -1.35 50.35
C PHE A 340 49.78 -0.53 51.41
N GLN A 341 49.72 -1.03 52.64
CA GLN A 341 49.13 -0.31 53.77
C GLN A 341 50.19 0.46 54.57
N LYS A 342 49.78 1.53 55.25
CA LYS A 342 50.66 2.32 56.14
C LYS A 342 51.29 1.45 57.26
N SER A 343 50.58 0.42 57.69
CA SER A 343 51.03 -0.57 58.68
C SER A 343 52.19 -1.46 58.19
N GLY A 344 52.50 -1.45 56.90
CA GLY A 344 53.49 -2.34 56.29
C GLY A 344 52.90 -3.61 55.69
N VAL A 345 51.58 -3.85 55.83
CA VAL A 345 50.90 -4.99 55.20
C VAL A 345 50.86 -4.81 53.69
N ILE A 346 51.25 -5.86 52.96
CA ILE A 346 51.20 -5.94 51.50
C ILE A 346 50.18 -7.01 51.13
N SER A 347 49.24 -6.70 50.24
CA SER A 347 48.21 -7.64 49.82
C SER A 347 47.99 -7.62 48.30
N GLY A 348 48.08 -8.78 47.66
CA GLY A 348 47.85 -8.98 46.23
C GLY A 348 46.60 -9.83 45.94
N GLY A 349 46.55 -10.42 44.75
CA GLY A 349 45.48 -11.36 44.33
C GLY A 349 44.73 -10.94 43.07
N ALA A 350 45.44 -10.75 41.95
CA ALA A 350 44.87 -10.20 40.71
C ALA A 350 43.69 -11.00 40.14
N SER A 351 43.68 -12.34 40.29
CA SER A 351 42.61 -13.20 39.75
C SER A 351 41.25 -12.92 40.40
N ASP A 352 41.16 -12.97 41.74
CA ASP A 352 39.93 -12.70 42.49
C ASP A 352 39.48 -11.23 42.34
N LEU A 353 40.45 -10.33 42.28
CA LEU A 353 40.22 -8.91 42.03
C LEU A 353 39.62 -8.65 40.64
N LYS A 354 40.08 -9.38 39.61
CA LYS A 354 39.54 -9.28 38.25
C LYS A 354 38.09 -9.75 38.19
N ALA A 355 37.74 -10.82 38.89
CA ALA A 355 36.34 -11.26 39.02
C ALA A 355 35.48 -10.18 39.70
N LYS A 356 35.93 -9.65 40.84
CA LYS A 356 35.20 -8.58 41.55
C LYS A 356 35.11 -7.27 40.76
N ALA A 357 36.12 -6.94 39.97
CA ALA A 357 36.14 -5.74 39.13
C ALA A 357 35.13 -5.82 37.97
N ARG A 358 34.76 -7.02 37.49
CA ARG A 358 33.69 -7.19 36.49
C ARG A 358 32.32 -6.74 37.00
N ARG A 359 32.13 -6.64 38.32
CA ARG A 359 30.89 -6.10 38.90
C ARG A 359 30.65 -4.62 38.54
N TRP A 360 31.70 -3.88 38.18
CA TRP A 360 31.55 -2.53 37.61
C TRP A 360 30.92 -2.57 36.21
N ASP A 361 31.14 -3.65 35.45
CA ASP A 361 30.61 -3.84 34.10
C ASP A 361 29.16 -4.39 34.13
N GLU A 362 28.72 -5.02 35.23
CA GLU A 362 27.33 -5.53 35.38
C GLU A 362 26.26 -4.43 35.28
N LYS A 363 26.57 -3.20 35.70
CA LYS A 363 25.67 -2.05 35.52
C LYS A 363 25.46 -1.72 34.05
N GLN A 364 26.52 -1.78 33.24
CA GLN A 364 26.43 -1.65 31.79
C GLN A 364 25.67 -2.83 31.18
N LEU A 365 25.87 -4.04 31.72
CA LEU A 365 25.14 -5.23 31.31
C LEU A 365 23.63 -5.13 31.52
N GLY A 366 23.20 -4.54 32.64
CA GLY A 366 21.79 -4.27 32.92
C GLY A 366 21.16 -3.33 31.89
N GLN A 367 21.87 -2.26 31.50
CA GLN A 367 21.42 -1.35 30.45
C GLN A 367 21.34 -2.02 29.08
N LEU A 368 22.32 -2.87 28.74
CA LEU A 368 22.32 -3.64 27.50
C LEU A 368 21.16 -4.65 27.45
N LYS A 369 20.80 -5.29 28.57
CA LYS A 369 19.62 -6.17 28.64
C LYS A 369 18.31 -5.42 28.38
N ILE A 370 18.12 -4.25 29.00
CA ILE A 370 16.93 -3.42 28.77
C ILE A 370 16.87 -2.96 27.30
N ARG A 371 18.02 -2.57 26.73
CA ARG A 371 18.10 -2.17 25.32
C ARG A 371 17.77 -3.34 24.39
N LYS A 372 18.27 -4.55 24.68
CA LYS A 372 17.93 -5.77 23.94
C LYS A 372 16.42 -6.02 23.94
N GLU A 373 15.78 -5.93 25.10
CA GLU A 373 14.34 -6.18 25.25
C GLU A 373 13.53 -5.20 24.40
N LYS A 374 13.84 -3.90 24.46
CA LYS A 374 13.22 -2.87 23.60
C LYS A 374 13.35 -3.17 22.10
N ILE A 375 14.56 -3.45 21.64
CA ILE A 375 14.84 -3.73 20.22
C ILE A 375 14.15 -5.03 19.77
N THR A 376 14.06 -6.02 20.66
CA THR A 376 13.34 -7.27 20.37
C THR A 376 11.84 -7.05 20.23
N ASP A 377 11.25 -6.15 21.03
CA ASP A 377 9.84 -5.81 20.92
C ASP A 377 9.55 -4.94 19.69
N GLU A 378 10.43 -4.00 19.35
CA GLU A 378 10.38 -3.28 18.08
C GLU A 378 10.42 -4.25 16.87
N LEU A 379 11.30 -5.25 16.90
CA LEU A 379 11.38 -6.28 15.86
C LEU A 379 10.05 -7.04 15.70
N LYS A 380 9.42 -7.45 16.81
CA LYS A 380 8.14 -8.16 16.79
C LYS A 380 7.02 -7.30 16.18
N GLU A 381 6.97 -6.02 16.53
CA GLU A 381 5.98 -5.10 15.96
C GLU A 381 6.18 -4.93 14.46
N HIS A 382 7.41 -4.71 14.00
CA HIS A 382 7.71 -4.61 12.56
C HIS A 382 7.43 -5.91 11.79
N LEU A 383 7.69 -7.09 12.37
CA LEU A 383 7.35 -8.37 11.78
C LEU A 383 5.83 -8.59 11.66
N LYS A 384 5.05 -8.20 12.67
CA LYS A 384 3.57 -8.25 12.60
C LYS A 384 3.03 -7.34 11.51
N MET A 385 3.57 -6.13 11.38
CA MET A 385 3.18 -5.17 10.35
C MET A 385 3.52 -5.68 8.95
N SER A 386 4.72 -6.24 8.77
CA SER A 386 5.15 -6.84 7.49
C SER A 386 4.27 -8.04 7.10
N GLY A 387 3.95 -8.94 8.05
CA GLY A 387 3.07 -10.08 7.79
C GLY A 387 1.63 -9.71 7.44
N LYS A 388 1.09 -8.63 8.02
CA LYS A 388 -0.23 -8.10 7.64
C LYS A 388 -0.21 -7.50 6.22
N ASN A 389 0.84 -6.75 5.88
CA ASN A 389 0.98 -6.13 4.57
C ASN A 389 1.17 -7.17 3.45
N GLN A 390 1.89 -8.26 3.71
CA GLN A 390 2.03 -9.38 2.76
C GLN A 390 0.71 -10.13 2.53
N ASN A 391 -0.08 -10.33 3.60
CA ASN A 391 -1.38 -10.98 3.46
C ASN A 391 -2.37 -10.12 2.66
N LEU A 392 -2.40 -8.80 2.91
CA LEU A 392 -3.23 -7.85 2.17
C LEU A 392 -2.89 -7.86 0.67
N ALA A 393 -1.60 -7.80 0.33
CA ALA A 393 -1.14 -7.90 -1.06
C ALA A 393 -1.57 -9.23 -1.72
N HIS A 394 -1.54 -10.34 -0.98
CA HIS A 394 -1.93 -11.65 -1.51
C HIS A 394 -3.45 -11.81 -1.69
N THR A 395 -4.28 -11.24 -0.80
CA THR A 395 -5.74 -11.23 -0.95
C THR A 395 -6.22 -10.37 -2.12
N ASP A 396 -5.59 -9.22 -2.37
CA ASP A 396 -5.92 -8.36 -3.52
C ASP A 396 -5.53 -8.99 -4.86
N LEU A 397 -4.51 -9.86 -4.87
CA LEU A 397 -4.17 -10.69 -6.03
C LEU A 397 -5.19 -11.81 -6.28
N LYS A 398 -5.78 -12.39 -5.22
CA LYS A 398 -6.79 -13.46 -5.34
C LYS A 398 -8.19 -12.97 -5.70
N LEU A 399 -8.55 -11.74 -5.33
CA LEU A 399 -9.81 -11.11 -5.77
C LEU A 399 -9.83 -10.76 -7.27
N LYS A 400 -8.69 -10.92 -7.97
CA LYS A 400 -8.50 -10.64 -9.40
C LYS A 400 -8.44 -11.88 -10.30
N ALA A 401 -8.47 -13.09 -9.73
CA ALA A 401 -8.59 -14.35 -10.48
C ALA A 401 -10.02 -14.87 -10.40
#